data_AF-A0A7Y1XI19-F1
#
_entry.id   AF-A0A7Y1XI19-F1
#
_cell.length_a   1.000
_cell.length_b   1.000
_cell.length_c   1.000
_cell.angle_alpha   90.00
_cell.angle_beta   90.00
_cell.angle_gamma   90.00
#
_symmetry.space_group_name_H-M   'P 1'
#
loop_
_entity.id
_entity.type
_entity.pdbx_description
1 polymer ?
#
loop_
_entity_poly.entity_id
_entity_poly.type
_entity_poly.pdbx_seq_one_letter_code
_entity_poly.pdbx_strand_id
1 'polypeptide(L)'
;MSEAKTPVGGGAKKILYTLRTATRIGLLDSARALSAKNTCKACGLGMGGQRGGMTNEQGEFPAVCNKSVQAQSTDIQQPIPLEVFQHSLDEFKQLSAHELEHMGRLGTPLYHAAGEDHFRPIDWDAALQLAADAFARTEASR
;
A
#
# COMPACT_ATOMS: atom_id res chain seq x y z
N MET A 1 -9.81 -5.12 39.38
CA MET A 1 -9.45 -6.11 38.33
C MET A 1 -9.87 -5.52 37.00
N SER A 2 -8.93 -5.21 36.11
CA SER A 2 -9.24 -4.61 34.80
C SER A 2 -9.87 -5.67 33.91
N GLU A 3 -11.07 -5.39 33.42
CA GLU A 3 -11.84 -6.27 32.52
C GLU A 3 -11.07 -6.41 31.20
N ALA A 4 -10.53 -7.61 30.94
CA ALA A 4 -9.79 -7.88 29.73
C ALA A 4 -10.75 -7.78 28.53
N LYS A 5 -10.61 -6.70 27.75
CA LYS A 5 -11.40 -6.45 26.55
C LYS A 5 -11.21 -7.61 25.57
N THR A 6 -12.27 -8.37 25.31
CA THR A 6 -12.23 -9.52 24.40
C THR A 6 -11.70 -9.07 23.03
N PRO A 7 -10.61 -9.66 22.51
CA PRO A 7 -10.09 -9.29 21.20
C PRO A 7 -11.12 -9.58 20.11
N VAL A 8 -11.68 -8.54 19.50
CA VAL A 8 -12.66 -8.68 18.40
C VAL A 8 -11.89 -8.79 17.08
N GLY A 9 -11.49 -10.02 16.73
CA GLY A 9 -10.70 -10.30 15.51
C GLY A 9 -11.53 -10.58 14.25
N GLY A 10 -12.83 -10.89 14.38
CA GLY A 10 -13.66 -11.40 13.28
C GLY A 10 -15.13 -10.97 13.32
N GLY A 11 -15.98 -11.69 12.59
CA GLY A 11 -17.43 -11.49 12.54
C GLY A 11 -17.93 -10.59 11.41
N ALA A 12 -19.23 -10.31 11.41
CA ALA A 12 -19.94 -9.64 10.32
C ALA A 12 -19.34 -8.27 9.93
N LYS A 13 -18.79 -7.53 10.89
CA LYS A 13 -18.11 -6.24 10.63
C LYS A 13 -16.95 -6.37 9.65
N LYS A 14 -16.20 -7.48 9.70
CA LYS A 14 -15.05 -7.72 8.82
C LYS A 14 -15.48 -8.15 7.42
N ILE A 15 -16.53 -8.95 7.32
CA ILE A 15 -17.16 -9.29 6.04
C ILE A 15 -17.67 -8.02 5.36
N LEU A 16 -18.42 -7.20 6.10
CA LEU A 16 -18.95 -5.94 5.59
C LEU A 16 -17.83 -4.97 5.18
N TYR A 17 -16.74 -4.91 5.93
CA TYR A 17 -15.56 -4.14 5.56
C TYR A 17 -14.99 -4.61 4.21
N THR A 18 -14.75 -5.91 4.05
CA THR A 18 -14.22 -6.48 2.82
C THR A 18 -15.13 -6.23 1.63
N LEU A 19 -16.45 -6.36 1.79
CA LEU A 19 -17.43 -6.04 0.75
C LEU A 19 -17.38 -4.56 0.36
N ARG A 20 -17.36 -3.64 1.35
CA ARG A 20 -17.25 -2.20 1.10
C ARG A 20 -15.95 -1.84 0.40
N THR A 21 -14.84 -2.45 0.80
CA THR A 21 -13.54 -2.25 0.17
C THR A 21 -13.56 -2.75 -1.27
N ALA A 22 -14.11 -3.94 -1.54
CA ALA A 22 -14.24 -4.46 -2.90
C ALA A 22 -15.12 -3.57 -3.79
N THR A 23 -16.22 -3.02 -3.26
CA THR A 23 -17.06 -2.07 -4.01
C THR A 23 -16.35 -0.75 -4.29
N ARG A 24 -15.50 -0.27 -3.37
CA ARG A 24 -14.75 0.99 -3.54
C ARG A 24 -13.65 0.85 -4.59
N ILE A 25 -12.93 -0.27 -4.57
CA ILE A 25 -11.89 -0.58 -5.54
C ILE A 25 -12.49 -0.85 -6.93
N GLY A 26 -13.68 -1.46 -6.96
CA GLY A 26 -14.29 -2.00 -8.16
C GLY A 26 -14.31 -3.53 -8.09
N LEU A 27 -15.45 -4.13 -8.40
CA LEU A 27 -15.66 -5.58 -8.24
C LEU A 27 -14.78 -6.40 -9.19
N LEU A 28 -14.56 -5.90 -10.41
CA LEU A 28 -13.71 -6.56 -11.41
C LEU A 28 -12.24 -6.54 -10.99
N ASP A 29 -11.73 -5.38 -10.57
CA ASP A 29 -10.34 -5.26 -10.11
C ASP A 29 -10.10 -6.05 -8.82
N SER A 30 -11.08 -6.05 -7.91
CA SER A 30 -11.04 -6.87 -6.70
C SER A 30 -11.03 -8.37 -7.03
N ALA A 31 -11.90 -8.83 -7.94
CA ALA A 31 -11.92 -10.23 -8.37
C ALA A 31 -10.62 -10.62 -9.07
N ARG A 32 -10.08 -9.76 -9.93
CA ARG A 32 -8.79 -9.96 -10.59
C ARG A 32 -7.66 -10.05 -9.58
N ALA A 33 -7.60 -9.15 -8.61
CA ALA A 33 -6.55 -9.14 -7.58
C ALA A 33 -6.62 -10.36 -6.65
N LEU A 34 -7.81 -10.77 -6.24
CA LEU A 34 -8.02 -11.95 -5.38
C LEU A 34 -7.79 -13.27 -6.12
N SER A 35 -8.04 -13.31 -7.43
CA SER A 35 -7.81 -14.51 -8.26
C SER A 35 -6.39 -14.63 -8.80
N ALA A 36 -5.63 -13.53 -8.87
CA ALA A 36 -4.28 -13.51 -9.43
C ALA A 36 -3.30 -14.41 -8.65
N LYS A 37 -2.24 -14.83 -9.34
CA LYS A 37 -1.07 -15.46 -8.73
C LYS A 37 -0.28 -14.42 -7.95
N ASN A 38 -0.45 -14.39 -6.63
CA ASN A 38 0.29 -13.48 -5.75
C ASN A 38 0.47 -14.09 -4.36
N THR A 39 1.34 -13.47 -3.57
CA THR A 39 1.53 -13.77 -2.15
C THR A 39 0.98 -12.62 -1.31
N CYS A 40 0.53 -12.90 -0.09
CA CYS A 40 0.06 -11.85 0.82
C CYS A 40 1.24 -10.92 1.17
N LYS A 41 1.13 -9.63 0.82
CA LYS A 41 2.17 -8.62 1.12
C LYS A 41 2.45 -8.44 2.61
N ALA A 42 1.53 -8.85 3.46
CA ALA A 42 1.66 -8.72 4.91
C ALA A 42 2.26 -9.97 5.57
N CYS A 43 1.77 -11.17 5.24
CA CYS A 43 2.16 -12.40 5.94
C CYS A 43 2.57 -13.55 5.03
N GLY A 44 2.57 -13.37 3.71
CA GLY A 44 2.93 -14.40 2.74
C GLY A 44 1.89 -15.51 2.51
N LEU A 45 0.87 -15.64 3.36
CA LEU A 45 -0.07 -16.76 3.37
C LEU A 45 -1.43 -16.44 2.73
N GLY A 46 -2.12 -17.48 2.25
CA GLY A 46 -3.57 -17.43 1.93
C GLY A 46 -3.93 -16.76 0.60
N MET A 47 -2.94 -16.50 -0.26
CA MET A 47 -3.16 -15.91 -1.59
C MET A 47 -2.79 -16.84 -2.75
N GLY A 48 -2.37 -18.06 -2.43
CA GLY A 48 -2.13 -19.13 -3.40
C GLY A 48 -0.76 -19.08 -4.05
N GLY A 49 0.00 -17.99 -3.94
CA GLY A 49 1.30 -17.87 -4.59
C GLY A 49 1.18 -18.19 -6.08
N GLN A 50 1.85 -19.24 -6.54
CA GLN A 50 1.76 -19.72 -7.92
C GLN A 50 0.41 -20.35 -8.30
N ARG A 51 -0.33 -20.86 -7.32
CA ARG A 51 -1.71 -21.39 -7.51
C ARG A 51 -2.74 -20.25 -7.60
N GLY A 52 -2.44 -19.10 -7.00
CA GLY A 52 -3.33 -17.94 -6.94
C GLY A 52 -4.67 -18.23 -6.24
N GLY A 53 -5.63 -17.32 -6.41
CA GLY A 53 -7.02 -17.62 -6.11
C GLY A 53 -7.33 -17.84 -4.64
N MET A 54 -6.81 -17.02 -3.72
CA MET A 54 -7.10 -17.11 -2.28
C MET A 54 -6.96 -18.52 -1.70
N THR A 55 -6.03 -19.32 -2.23
CA THR A 55 -5.81 -20.70 -1.77
C THR A 55 -4.65 -20.70 -0.78
N ASN A 56 -4.75 -21.38 0.36
CA ASN A 56 -3.59 -21.48 1.26
C ASN A 56 -2.68 -22.66 0.90
N GLU A 57 -1.61 -22.83 1.68
CA GLU A 57 -0.55 -23.82 1.49
C GLU A 57 -1.05 -25.26 1.66
N GLN A 58 -2.18 -25.43 2.36
CA GLN A 58 -2.88 -26.71 2.52
C GLN A 58 -3.91 -26.97 1.41
N GLY A 59 -4.12 -26.02 0.49
CA GLY A 59 -5.10 -26.14 -0.59
C GLY A 59 -6.52 -25.72 -0.21
N GLU A 60 -6.73 -25.10 0.96
CA GLU A 60 -8.04 -24.64 1.39
C GLU A 60 -8.46 -23.38 0.62
N PHE A 61 -9.74 -23.32 0.25
CA PHE A 61 -10.32 -22.21 -0.49
C PHE A 61 -11.77 -21.95 -0.03
N PRO A 62 -12.17 -20.68 0.17
CA PRO A 62 -11.35 -19.47 0.16
C PRO A 62 -10.61 -19.26 1.49
N ALA A 63 -9.33 -18.87 1.42
CA ALA A 63 -8.45 -18.69 2.56
C ALA A 63 -7.71 -17.34 2.54
N VAL A 64 -8.45 -16.23 2.50
CA VAL A 64 -7.89 -14.86 2.50
C VAL A 64 -8.16 -14.12 3.80
N CYS A 65 -7.19 -13.35 4.30
CA CYS A 65 -7.37 -12.51 5.48
C CYS A 65 -7.70 -11.05 5.12
N ASN A 66 -8.36 -10.33 6.03
CA ASN A 66 -8.69 -8.90 5.82
C ASN A 66 -7.47 -8.02 5.57
N LYS A 67 -6.31 -8.34 6.18
CA LYS A 67 -5.07 -7.57 5.96
C LYS A 67 -4.59 -7.69 4.52
N SER A 68 -4.80 -8.84 3.88
CA SER A 68 -4.49 -9.01 2.46
C SER A 68 -5.39 -8.12 1.60
N VAL A 69 -6.70 -8.12 1.87
CA VAL A 69 -7.67 -7.23 1.19
C VAL A 69 -7.30 -5.76 1.37
N GLN A 70 -6.88 -5.36 2.58
CA GLN A 70 -6.40 -4.00 2.86
C GLN A 70 -5.18 -3.63 2.03
N ALA A 71 -4.15 -4.48 2.00
CA ALA A 71 -2.95 -4.24 1.22
C ALA A 71 -3.21 -4.24 -0.30
N GLN A 72 -4.14 -5.07 -0.78
CA GLN A 72 -4.53 -5.05 -2.19
C GLN A 72 -5.32 -3.79 -2.53
N SER A 73 -6.11 -3.27 -1.59
CA SER A 73 -6.86 -2.03 -1.79
C SER A 73 -5.95 -0.84 -2.05
N THR A 74 -4.82 -0.75 -1.35
CA THR A 74 -3.84 0.33 -1.52
C THR A 74 -3.07 0.20 -2.83
N ASP A 75 -2.77 -1.02 -3.26
CA ASP A 75 -2.09 -1.28 -4.54
C ASP A 75 -2.90 -0.86 -5.77
N ILE A 76 -4.22 -1.03 -5.71
CA ILE A 76 -5.13 -0.75 -6.83
C ILE A 76 -5.50 0.73 -6.88
N GLN A 77 -5.21 1.51 -5.82
CA GLN A 77 -5.43 2.94 -5.85
C GLN A 77 -4.75 3.59 -7.05
N GLN A 78 -5.40 4.59 -7.63
CA GLN A 78 -4.79 5.40 -8.66
C GLN A 78 -3.57 6.16 -8.11
N PRO A 79 -2.60 6.53 -8.96
CA PRO A 79 -1.49 7.35 -8.52
C PRO A 79 -1.99 8.67 -7.92
N ILE A 80 -1.26 9.19 -6.93
CA ILE A 80 -1.44 10.57 -6.49
C ILE A 80 -1.25 11.49 -7.71
N PRO A 81 -2.21 12.37 -8.03
CA PRO A 81 -2.06 13.33 -9.13
C PRO A 81 -0.82 14.21 -8.93
N LEU A 82 -0.08 14.50 -10.00
CA LEU A 82 1.19 15.23 -9.88
C LEU A 82 1.01 16.65 -9.35
N GLU A 83 -0.16 17.23 -9.58
CA GLU A 83 -0.56 18.55 -9.12
C GLU A 83 -0.57 18.66 -7.60
N VAL A 84 -0.79 17.55 -6.88
CA VAL A 84 -0.75 17.51 -5.42
C VAL A 84 0.64 17.90 -4.89
N PHE A 85 1.71 17.62 -5.64
CA PHE A 85 3.07 17.97 -5.24
C PHE A 85 3.42 19.46 -5.45
N GLN A 86 2.46 20.27 -5.91
CA GLN A 86 2.59 21.74 -5.90
C GLN A 86 2.33 22.35 -4.52
N HIS A 87 1.83 21.57 -3.56
CA HIS A 87 1.68 21.98 -2.17
C HIS A 87 2.98 21.84 -1.37
N SER A 88 3.14 22.73 -0.41
CA SER A 88 4.27 22.76 0.51
C SER A 88 4.22 21.62 1.53
N LEU A 89 5.38 21.29 2.11
CA LEU A 89 5.49 20.32 3.20
C LEU A 89 4.67 20.72 4.42
N ASP A 90 4.50 22.01 4.68
CA ASP A 90 3.70 22.49 5.81
C ASP A 90 2.20 22.30 5.58
N GLU A 91 1.71 22.44 4.34
CA GLU A 91 0.34 22.05 3.97
C GLU A 91 0.12 20.55 4.12
N PHE A 92 1.07 19.71 3.68
CA PHE A 92 0.98 18.26 3.89
C PHE A 92 0.93 17.87 5.37
N LYS A 93 1.67 18.58 6.24
CA LYS A 93 1.65 18.36 7.69
C LYS A 93 0.32 18.70 8.36
N GLN A 94 -0.55 19.47 7.70
CA GLN A 94 -1.89 19.76 8.21
C GLN A 94 -2.87 18.61 7.99
N LEU A 95 -2.55 17.68 7.08
CA LEU A 95 -3.37 16.51 6.79
C LEU A 95 -3.14 15.41 7.82
N SER A 96 -4.22 14.73 8.19
CA SER A 96 -4.16 13.52 9.00
C SER A 96 -3.55 12.35 8.22
N ALA A 97 -3.04 11.34 8.94
CA ALA A 97 -2.57 10.10 8.33
C ALA A 97 -3.65 9.44 7.44
N HIS A 98 -4.91 9.53 7.85
CA HIS A 98 -6.03 9.00 7.06
C HIS A 98 -6.17 9.71 5.73
N GLU A 99 -6.11 11.05 5.72
CA GLU A 99 -6.20 11.84 4.49
C GLU A 99 -5.02 11.54 3.57
N LEU A 100 -3.79 11.50 4.12
CA LEU A 100 -2.58 11.19 3.35
C LEU A 100 -2.65 9.81 2.67
N GLU A 101 -3.10 8.77 3.40
CA GLU A 101 -3.27 7.41 2.88
C GLU A 101 -4.35 7.29 1.79
N HIS A 102 -5.28 8.25 1.72
CA HIS A 102 -6.39 8.25 0.77
C HIS A 102 -6.17 9.18 -0.43
N MET A 103 -5.02 9.89 -0.51
CA MET A 103 -4.68 10.72 -1.67
C MET A 103 -4.35 9.89 -2.93
N GLY A 104 -4.00 8.61 -2.76
CA GLY A 104 -3.61 7.71 -3.83
C GLY A 104 -2.27 7.01 -3.55
N ARG A 105 -1.80 6.21 -4.51
CA ARG A 105 -0.50 5.54 -4.40
C ARG A 105 0.64 6.43 -4.91
N LEU A 106 1.82 6.33 -4.30
CA LEU A 106 3.05 6.92 -4.85
C LEU A 106 3.42 6.19 -6.15
N GLY A 107 3.12 6.81 -7.29
CA GLY A 107 3.32 6.23 -8.62
C GLY A 107 4.56 6.74 -9.37
N THR A 108 5.19 7.81 -8.88
CA THR A 108 6.39 8.42 -9.48
C THR A 108 7.42 8.71 -8.38
N PRO A 109 8.72 8.69 -8.69
CA PRO A 109 9.74 9.15 -7.76
C PRO A 109 9.55 10.62 -7.40
N LEU A 110 9.81 10.95 -6.13
CA LEU A 110 9.77 12.31 -5.60
C LEU A 110 11.15 12.68 -5.09
N TYR A 111 11.60 13.87 -5.44
CA TYR A 111 12.82 14.47 -4.96
C TYR A 111 12.52 15.63 -4.01
N HIS A 112 13.32 15.77 -2.97
CA HIS A 112 13.28 16.88 -2.04
C HIS A 112 14.70 17.41 -1.90
N ALA A 113 14.96 18.62 -2.40
CA ALA A 113 16.27 19.22 -2.28
C ALA A 113 16.47 19.83 -0.88
N ALA A 114 17.72 19.91 -0.43
CA ALA A 114 18.04 20.50 0.85
C ALA A 114 17.59 21.98 0.89
N GLY A 115 16.75 22.32 1.87
CA GLY A 115 16.22 23.67 2.05
C GLY A 115 14.98 24.00 1.21
N GLU A 116 14.52 23.11 0.33
CA GLU A 116 13.23 23.25 -0.34
C GLU A 116 12.09 22.88 0.60
N ASP A 117 10.90 23.41 0.34
CA ASP A 117 9.67 23.17 1.07
C ASP A 117 8.62 22.43 0.23
N HIS A 118 8.99 21.91 -0.95
CA HIS A 118 8.10 21.16 -1.84
C HIS A 118 8.74 19.84 -2.27
N PHE A 119 7.90 18.84 -2.55
CA PHE A 119 8.35 17.65 -3.29
C PHE A 119 8.31 17.93 -4.79
N ARG A 120 9.32 17.45 -5.52
CA ARG A 120 9.38 17.55 -6.97
C ARG A 120 9.27 16.17 -7.60
N PRO A 121 8.23 15.89 -8.42
CA PRO A 121 8.20 14.70 -9.25
C PRO A 121 9.41 14.69 -10.19
N ILE A 122 10.10 13.55 -10.26
CA ILE A 122 11.19 13.32 -11.21
C ILE A 122 10.96 11.97 -11.92
N ASP A 123 11.63 11.77 -13.06
CA ASP A 123 11.61 10.48 -13.74
C ASP A 123 12.48 9.43 -13.03
N TRP A 124 12.31 8.17 -13.43
CA TRP A 124 13.01 7.04 -12.84
C TRP A 124 14.52 7.04 -13.10
N ASP A 125 14.97 7.48 -14.27
CA ASP A 125 16.40 7.48 -14.61
C ASP A 125 17.13 8.51 -13.75
N ALA A 126 16.55 9.71 -13.59
CA ALA A 126 17.05 10.74 -12.69
C ALA A 126 17.08 10.27 -11.23
N ALA A 127 16.02 9.61 -10.76
CA ALA A 127 15.94 9.11 -9.39
C ALA A 127 17.01 8.03 -9.11
N LEU A 128 17.18 7.08 -10.04
CA LEU A 128 18.15 6.01 -9.92
C LEU A 128 19.59 6.55 -10.00
N GLN A 129 19.86 7.52 -10.87
CA GLN A 129 21.17 8.16 -10.95
C GLN A 129 21.51 8.91 -9.65
N LEU A 130 20.57 9.71 -9.12
CA LEU A 130 20.75 10.42 -7.85
C LEU A 130 21.05 9.46 -6.70
N ALA A 131 20.32 8.34 -6.63
CA ALA A 131 20.57 7.31 -5.64
C ALA A 131 21.96 6.70 -5.82
N ALA A 132 22.33 6.27 -7.03
CA ALA A 132 23.63 5.68 -7.33
C ALA A 132 24.80 6.61 -6.97
N ASP A 133 24.71 7.89 -7.33
CA ASP A 133 25.73 8.89 -7.01
C ASP A 133 25.85 9.12 -5.50
N ALA A 134 24.73 9.09 -4.76
CA ALA A 134 24.75 9.19 -3.30
C ALA A 134 25.41 7.96 -2.65
N PHE A 135 25.08 6.76 -3.12
CA PHE A 135 25.73 5.52 -2.66
C PHE A 135 27.23 5.53 -2.95
N ALA A 136 27.65 5.93 -4.16
CA ALA A 136 29.05 5.95 -4.56
C ALA A 136 29.92 6.94 -3.75
N ARG A 137 29.32 8.03 -3.25
CA ARG A 137 29.99 9.00 -2.37
C ARG A 137 30.09 8.55 -0.91
N THR A 138 29.39 7.48 -0.55
CA THR A 138 29.38 6.96 0.82
C THR A 138 30.47 5.91 0.96
N GLU A 139 31.42 6.13 1.87
CA GLU A 139 32.45 5.15 2.22
C GLU A 139 31.81 3.84 2.70
N ALA A 140 32.24 2.69 2.17
CA ALA A 140 31.66 1.38 2.48
C ALA A 140 31.90 0.92 3.93
N SER A 141 32.83 1.57 4.64
CA SER A 141 33.11 1.27 6.05
C SER A 141 32.07 1.92 6.95
N ARG A 142 30.98 1.21 7.21
CA ARG A 142 30.04 1.49 8.31
C ARG A 142 29.70 0.23 9.07
#